data_AF-A0A0V1KKT7-F1
#
_entry.id   AF-A0A0V1KKT7-F1
#
_cell.length_a   1.000
_cell.length_b   1.000
_cell.length_c   1.000
_cell.angle_alpha   90.00
_cell.angle_beta   90.00
_cell.angle_gamma   90.00
#
_symmetry.space_group_name_H-M   'P 1'
#
loop_
_entity.id
_entity.type
_entity.pdbx_description
1 polymer ?
#
loop_
_entity_poly.entity_id
_entity_poly.type
_entity_poly.pdbx_seq_one_letter_code
_entity_poly.pdbx_strand_id
1 'polypeptide(L)'
;MQHLSLLRFYSLWDIWVYNPSENVTVDERLYPFKGRCQFRQYMPKKPAKYGIKFWVACCSKSSYAWNMQIYTGKPSSGTREKNQGMRVVLDMVNGLKGHNVTYDNFFTSYALGVELKKKNLTLAELATKGTATTTRQKIAFPENCTIISYLPKKNKNVLVLRTMHNVNQVCDGKGSKPDIILHYSNTEGGVDNLDKMASTYSCQGMTVRWPLVIFYNIIDVYAYNAYVLWTEKHPAWNVGRLHKRGLFVEELGKALVQPEMMRRKTLPRTAAAKSAVERLRKDAEQPSTSGITDTDTGGKKRTRCQFCVSSDNKTGVRCKKCQKYICKDHTQSYCNSCAEEI
;
A
#
# COMPACT_ATOMS: atom_id res chain seq x y z
N MET A 1 30.65 13.65 -5.03
CA MET A 1 29.62 13.49 -6.09
C MET A 1 28.45 12.55 -5.72
N GLN A 2 28.62 11.48 -4.93
CA GLN A 2 27.52 10.56 -4.55
C GLN A 2 26.50 11.14 -3.53
N HIS A 3 26.91 12.11 -2.70
CA HIS A 3 26.03 12.72 -1.69
C HIS A 3 24.98 13.67 -2.30
N LEU A 4 25.31 14.33 -3.42
CA LEU A 4 24.41 15.25 -4.12
C LEU A 4 23.31 14.52 -4.91
N SER A 5 23.57 13.29 -5.39
CA SER A 5 22.54 12.48 -6.05
C SER A 5 21.47 11.99 -5.07
N LEU A 6 21.83 11.67 -3.82
CA LEU A 6 20.88 11.25 -2.78
C LEU A 6 20.00 12.39 -2.28
N LEU A 7 20.53 13.62 -2.19
CA LEU A 7 19.75 14.80 -1.80
C LEU A 7 18.60 15.10 -2.78
N ARG A 8 18.76 14.85 -4.09
CA ARG A 8 17.67 14.92 -5.07
C ARG A 8 16.64 13.78 -4.97
N PHE A 9 16.95 12.68 -4.27
CA PHE A 9 15.97 11.61 -4.01
C PHE A 9 15.03 11.93 -2.84
N TYR A 10 15.49 12.71 -1.85
CA TYR A 10 14.64 13.15 -0.74
C TYR A 10 13.54 14.13 -1.19
N SER A 11 13.84 15.00 -2.17
CA SER A 11 12.88 16.01 -2.65
C SER A 11 11.63 15.46 -3.35
N LEU A 12 11.58 14.17 -3.72
CA LEU A 12 10.35 13.57 -4.24
C LEU A 12 9.32 13.31 -3.13
N TRP A 13 9.78 13.11 -1.89
CA TRP A 13 8.93 12.82 -0.73
C TRP A 13 8.48 14.07 0.03
N ASP A 14 9.07 15.24 -0.29
CA ASP A 14 8.81 16.51 0.40
C ASP A 14 7.49 17.20 -0.04
N ILE A 15 6.71 16.59 -0.93
CA ILE A 15 5.37 17.09 -1.31
C ILE A 15 4.33 16.32 -0.50
N TRP A 16 3.81 16.96 0.55
CA TRP A 16 2.75 16.40 1.40
C TRP A 16 1.41 16.33 0.66
N VAL A 17 1.16 15.24 -0.05
CA VAL A 17 -0.13 14.99 -0.74
C VAL A 17 -1.16 14.33 0.21
N TYR A 18 -0.71 13.84 1.37
CA TYR A 18 -1.53 13.04 2.29
C TYR A 18 -1.28 13.41 3.76
N ASN A 19 -2.34 13.64 4.52
CA ASN A 19 -2.29 13.69 5.98
C ASN A 19 -2.68 12.31 6.53
N PRO A 20 -1.76 11.56 7.17
CA PRO A 20 -2.08 10.24 7.69
C PRO A 20 -3.17 10.29 8.76
N SER A 21 -3.83 9.15 8.98
CA SER A 21 -4.73 9.01 10.13
C SER A 21 -3.98 9.13 11.46
N GLU A 22 -4.72 9.19 12.57
CA GLU A 22 -4.20 9.34 13.94
C GLU A 22 -2.96 8.50 14.26
N ASN A 23 -2.86 7.28 13.74
CA ASN A 23 -1.76 6.36 14.05
C ASN A 23 -0.81 6.19 12.87
N VAL A 24 0.48 6.37 13.13
CA VAL A 24 1.60 6.18 12.22
C VAL A 24 2.53 5.13 12.83
N THR A 25 3.08 4.25 12.00
CA THR A 25 4.10 3.28 12.40
C THR A 25 5.43 3.59 11.71
N VAL A 26 6.53 3.47 12.45
CA VAL A 26 7.90 3.58 11.93
C VAL A 26 8.60 2.24 12.07
N ASP A 27 9.02 1.68 10.95
CA ASP A 27 9.74 0.41 10.92
C ASP A 27 10.63 0.29 9.68
N GLU A 28 11.20 -0.89 9.47
CA GLU A 28 12.08 -1.25 8.38
C GLU A 28 11.42 -2.08 7.28
N ARG A 29 11.69 -1.65 6.05
CA ARG A 29 11.47 -2.41 4.83
C ARG A 29 12.78 -2.89 4.26
N LEU A 30 12.81 -4.12 3.72
CA LEU A 30 13.95 -4.64 2.98
C LEU A 30 13.54 -4.97 1.55
N TYR A 31 14.07 -4.22 0.59
CA TYR A 31 13.80 -4.47 -0.82
C TYR A 31 14.87 -5.43 -1.40
N PRO A 32 14.49 -6.60 -1.96
CA PRO A 32 15.43 -7.67 -2.29
C PRO A 32 16.52 -7.26 -3.28
N PHE A 33 17.79 -7.55 -2.96
CA PHE A 33 18.92 -7.31 -3.87
C PHE A 33 20.16 -8.09 -3.45
N LYS A 34 20.79 -8.79 -4.42
CA LYS A 34 22.01 -9.58 -4.21
C LYS A 34 23.24 -9.04 -4.93
N GLY A 35 23.12 -8.00 -5.76
CA GLY A 35 24.26 -7.41 -6.46
C GLY A 35 25.20 -6.64 -5.52
N ARG A 36 26.25 -6.05 -6.10
CA ARG A 36 27.24 -5.27 -5.35
C ARG A 36 26.65 -3.90 -5.00
N CYS A 37 26.59 -3.60 -3.71
CA CYS A 37 26.20 -2.29 -3.16
C CYS A 37 26.83 -2.13 -1.78
N GLN A 38 27.43 -0.97 -1.52
CA GLN A 38 28.16 -0.68 -0.28
C GLN A 38 27.27 -0.74 0.96
N PHE A 39 25.98 -0.49 0.81
CA PHE A 39 25.01 -0.43 1.91
C PHE A 39 23.95 -1.54 1.87
N ARG A 40 24.21 -2.62 1.12
CA ARG A 40 23.37 -3.83 1.15
C ARG A 40 23.36 -4.41 2.57
N GLN A 41 22.17 -4.72 3.08
CA GLN A 41 21.99 -5.31 4.40
C GLN A 41 21.66 -6.80 4.31
N TYR A 42 22.06 -7.52 5.36
CA TYR A 42 21.62 -8.88 5.62
C TYR A 42 20.63 -8.87 6.80
N MET A 43 19.42 -9.39 6.60
CA MET A 43 18.38 -9.46 7.63
C MET A 43 17.80 -10.89 7.65
N PRO A 44 18.26 -11.76 8.57
CA PRO A 44 17.96 -13.20 8.53
C PRO A 44 16.48 -13.55 8.72
N LYS A 45 15.70 -12.66 9.35
CA LYS A 45 14.27 -12.85 9.66
C LYS A 45 13.33 -12.40 8.55
N LYS A 46 13.80 -11.64 7.54
CA LYS A 46 12.98 -11.23 6.39
C LYS A 46 12.99 -12.33 5.32
N PRO A 47 11.90 -12.50 4.53
CA PRO A 47 11.82 -13.55 3.50
C PRO A 47 12.97 -13.48 2.49
N ALA A 48 13.25 -12.27 1.98
CA ALA A 48 14.50 -12.00 1.30
C ALA A 48 15.55 -11.65 2.36
N LYS A 49 16.63 -12.43 2.44
CA LYS A 49 17.66 -12.20 3.47
C LYS A 49 18.63 -11.06 3.13
N TYR A 50 18.74 -10.70 1.85
CA TYR A 50 19.67 -9.68 1.36
C TYR A 50 18.93 -8.63 0.55
N GLY A 51 19.22 -7.37 0.81
CA GLY A 51 18.56 -6.27 0.11
C GLY A 51 19.06 -4.89 0.50
N ILE A 52 18.38 -3.88 -0.03
CA ILE A 52 18.55 -2.49 0.38
C ILE A 52 17.50 -2.22 1.47
N LYS A 53 17.97 -1.78 2.63
CA LYS A 53 17.11 -1.47 3.78
C LYS A 53 16.60 -0.02 3.67
N PHE A 54 15.33 0.17 3.96
CA PHE A 54 14.67 1.46 4.06
C PHE A 54 14.04 1.59 5.45
N TRP A 55 14.14 2.76 6.05
CA TRP A 55 13.28 3.20 7.14
C TRP A 55 12.01 3.77 6.52
N VAL A 56 10.84 3.41 7.05
CA VAL A 56 9.55 3.82 6.51
C VAL A 56 8.65 4.28 7.64
N ALA A 57 8.03 5.45 7.48
CA ALA A 57 6.86 5.85 8.25
C ALA A 57 5.61 5.58 7.41
N CYS A 58 4.66 4.82 7.96
CA CYS A 58 3.40 4.49 7.31
C CYS A 58 2.20 4.89 8.15
N CYS A 59 1.12 5.32 7.51
CA CYS A 59 -0.19 5.36 8.13
C CYS A 59 -0.59 3.94 8.57
N SER A 60 -0.85 3.69 9.85
CA SER A 60 -1.14 2.34 10.35
C SER A 60 -2.42 1.73 9.76
N LYS A 61 -3.43 2.58 9.44
CA LYS A 61 -4.72 2.14 8.90
C LYS A 61 -4.67 1.80 7.42
N SER A 62 -4.05 2.67 6.61
CA SER A 62 -4.06 2.56 5.14
C SER A 62 -2.78 1.97 4.57
N SER A 63 -1.74 1.80 5.40
CA SER A 63 -0.37 1.45 4.99
C SER A 63 0.26 2.43 3.98
N TYR A 64 -0.31 3.64 3.83
CA TYR A 64 0.27 4.68 3.01
C TYR A 64 1.67 5.02 3.50
N ALA A 65 2.67 4.91 2.62
CA ALA A 65 4.05 5.28 2.93
C ALA A 65 4.16 6.80 2.96
N TRP A 66 4.21 7.36 4.17
CA TRP A 66 4.26 8.81 4.40
C TRP A 66 5.66 9.37 4.20
N ASN A 67 6.67 8.67 4.70
CA ASN A 67 8.08 9.04 4.52
C ASN A 67 8.94 7.78 4.42
N MET A 68 10.05 7.87 3.69
CA MET A 68 10.98 6.77 3.51
C MET A 68 12.43 7.26 3.36
N GLN A 69 13.35 6.62 4.07
CA GLN A 69 14.78 6.93 4.02
C GLN A 69 15.60 5.66 3.76
N ILE A 70 16.57 5.75 2.83
CA ILE A 70 17.50 4.65 2.57
C ILE A 70 18.49 4.54 3.73
N TYR A 71 18.67 3.33 4.26
CA TYR A 71 19.73 3.06 5.21
C TYR A 71 21.05 2.78 4.47
N THR A 72 21.99 3.72 4.56
CA THR A 72 23.29 3.66 3.87
C THR A 72 24.39 2.97 4.68
N GLY A 73 24.04 2.27 5.77
CA GLY A 73 25.04 1.61 6.63
C GLY A 73 25.88 2.60 7.44
N LYS A 74 27.12 2.20 7.75
CA LYS A 74 28.06 3.05 8.49
C LYS A 74 28.63 4.15 7.57
N PRO A 75 28.75 5.39 8.05
CA PRO A 75 29.48 6.43 7.34
C PRO A 75 30.93 6.00 7.08
N SER A 76 31.58 6.61 6.06
CA SER A 76 32.99 6.36 5.73
C SER A 76 33.96 6.68 6.88
N SER A 77 33.54 7.50 7.85
CA SER A 77 34.31 7.79 9.07
C SER A 77 34.45 6.59 10.01
N GLY A 78 33.71 5.49 9.79
CA GLY A 78 33.78 4.26 10.59
C GLY A 78 33.14 4.35 11.98
N THR A 79 32.84 5.56 12.47
CA THR A 79 32.17 5.79 13.74
C THR A 79 30.73 5.32 13.69
N ARG A 80 30.36 4.39 14.59
CA ARG A 80 28.97 3.97 14.76
C ARG A 80 28.15 5.16 15.23
N GLU A 81 27.03 5.40 14.57
CA GLU A 81 26.08 6.41 14.98
C GLU A 81 25.49 6.07 16.36
N LYS A 82 25.55 7.04 17.28
CA LYS A 82 24.87 6.97 18.57
C LYS A 82 23.42 7.41 18.42
N ASN A 83 22.49 6.76 19.11
CA ASN A 83 21.07 7.10 19.11
C ASN A 83 20.39 7.06 17.72
N GLN A 84 20.86 6.20 16.83
CA GLN A 84 20.31 6.02 15.48
C GLN A 84 18.78 5.82 15.50
N GLY A 85 18.25 4.98 16.40
CA GLY A 85 16.82 4.74 16.49
C GLY A 85 16.01 6.01 16.74
N MET A 86 16.43 6.82 17.72
CA MET A 86 15.81 8.10 18.03
C MET A 86 15.88 9.08 16.85
N ARG A 87 17.06 9.22 16.23
CA ARG A 87 17.26 10.10 15.08
C ARG A 87 16.39 9.70 13.90
N VAL A 88 16.36 8.40 13.56
CA VAL A 88 15.49 7.87 12.49
C VAL A 88 14.03 8.19 12.76
N VAL A 89 13.50 7.91 13.96
CA VAL A 89 12.09 8.18 14.25
C VAL A 89 11.79 9.66 14.12
N LEU A 90 12.62 10.55 14.69
CA LEU A 90 12.42 11.99 14.62
C LEU A 90 12.46 12.52 13.18
N ASP A 91 13.37 12.02 12.34
CA ASP A 91 13.42 12.34 10.90
C ASP A 91 12.17 11.84 10.18
N MET A 92 11.77 10.59 10.45
CA MET A 92 10.64 9.90 9.82
C MET A 92 9.27 10.45 10.22
N VAL A 93 9.18 11.27 11.26
CA VAL A 93 7.92 11.94 11.67
C VAL A 93 8.02 13.46 11.60
N ASN A 94 9.09 13.99 11.02
CA ASN A 94 9.32 15.43 10.94
C ASN A 94 8.25 16.11 10.08
N GLY A 95 7.39 16.92 10.70
CA GLY A 95 6.26 17.58 10.04
C GLY A 95 4.90 17.06 10.50
N LEU A 96 4.84 15.88 11.13
CA LEU A 96 3.65 15.37 11.79
C LEU A 96 3.37 16.13 13.10
N LYS A 97 2.08 16.37 13.38
CA LYS A 97 1.59 16.94 14.64
C LYS A 97 0.28 16.26 15.03
N GLY A 98 0.12 15.92 16.30
CA GLY A 98 -1.12 15.31 16.82
C GLY A 98 -1.32 13.84 16.44
N HIS A 99 -0.24 13.14 16.08
CA HIS A 99 -0.27 11.73 15.68
C HIS A 99 0.38 10.84 16.74
N ASN A 100 -0.12 9.62 16.85
CA ASN A 100 0.42 8.54 17.63
C ASN A 100 1.47 7.78 16.80
N VAL A 101 2.66 7.55 17.35
CA VAL A 101 3.76 6.88 16.64
C VAL A 101 4.06 5.52 17.27
N THR A 102 3.77 4.44 16.55
CA THR A 102 4.18 3.08 16.94
C THR A 102 5.54 2.76 16.31
N TYR A 103 6.43 2.10 17.05
CA TYR A 103 7.73 1.67 16.56
C TYR A 103 8.26 0.50 17.39
N ASP A 104 9.20 -0.26 16.85
CA ASP A 104 9.74 -1.46 17.51
C ASP A 104 10.74 -1.16 18.66
N ASN A 105 11.26 -2.23 19.26
CA ASN A 105 12.30 -2.14 20.28
C ASN A 105 13.62 -1.52 19.82
N PHE A 106 14.03 -1.71 18.57
CA PHE A 106 15.27 -1.13 18.03
C PHE A 106 15.25 0.41 18.12
N PHE A 107 14.08 1.04 17.96
CA PHE A 107 13.94 2.49 18.06
C PHE A 107 13.74 3.00 19.50
N THR A 108 13.26 2.14 20.40
CA THR A 108 12.68 2.60 21.65
C THR A 108 13.70 3.11 22.67
N SER A 109 13.45 4.31 23.20
CA SER A 109 14.12 4.84 24.39
C SER A 109 13.21 5.82 25.15
N TYR A 110 13.43 6.01 26.46
CA TYR A 110 12.72 7.02 27.24
C TYR A 110 12.94 8.43 26.69
N ALA A 111 14.19 8.73 26.30
CA ALA A 111 14.56 10.02 25.69
C ALA A 111 13.76 10.32 24.41
N LEU A 112 13.56 9.31 23.55
CA LEU A 112 12.72 9.45 22.36
C LEU A 112 11.26 9.79 22.73
N GLY A 113 10.69 9.13 23.74
CA GLY A 113 9.32 9.42 24.20
C GLY A 113 9.16 10.87 24.68
N VAL A 114 10.15 11.40 25.40
CA VAL A 114 10.16 12.80 25.84
C VAL A 114 10.22 13.77 24.65
N GLU A 115 11.09 13.51 23.67
CA GLU A 115 11.19 14.38 22.48
C GLU A 115 9.93 14.33 21.59
N LEU A 116 9.30 13.18 21.44
CA LEU A 116 8.03 13.06 20.72
C LEU A 116 6.91 13.83 21.40
N LYS A 117 6.83 13.75 22.74
CA LYS A 117 5.84 14.52 23.53
C LYS A 117 6.00 16.03 23.34
N LYS A 118 7.24 16.54 23.28
CA LYS A 118 7.51 17.97 22.97
C LYS A 118 7.00 18.39 21.58
N LYS A 119 6.92 17.45 20.64
CA LYS A 119 6.40 17.68 19.28
C LYS A 119 4.89 17.44 19.14
N ASN A 120 4.19 17.23 20.26
CA ASN A 120 2.77 16.87 20.30
C ASN A 120 2.49 15.57 19.50
N LEU A 121 3.39 14.59 19.62
CA LEU A 121 3.23 13.23 19.10
C LEU A 121 3.11 12.26 20.27
N THR A 122 2.11 11.38 20.22
CA THR A 122 1.63 10.66 21.40
C THR A 122 1.49 9.16 21.21
N LEU A 123 2.56 8.45 20.87
CA LEU A 123 2.65 7.05 21.22
C LEU A 123 4.11 6.62 21.20
N ALA A 124 4.41 5.71 22.09
CA ALA A 124 5.59 4.90 22.13
C ALA A 124 5.03 3.55 22.57
N GLU A 125 5.46 2.44 21.98
CA GLU A 125 5.02 1.13 22.42
C GLU A 125 6.22 0.19 22.30
N LEU A 126 6.79 -0.14 23.45
CA LEU A 126 7.86 -1.12 23.59
C LEU A 126 7.24 -2.52 23.58
N ALA A 127 7.94 -3.53 23.09
CA ALA A 127 7.65 -4.92 23.39
C ALA A 127 8.96 -5.69 23.62
N THR A 128 9.69 -5.37 24.69
CA THR A 128 10.90 -6.15 25.02
C THR A 128 10.51 -7.49 25.60
N LYS A 129 10.85 -8.56 24.88
CA LYS A 129 10.74 -9.94 25.37
C LYS A 129 11.90 -10.20 26.33
N GLY A 130 11.66 -10.01 27.62
CA GLY A 130 12.60 -10.32 28.70
C GLY A 130 12.21 -11.60 29.45
N THR A 131 13.17 -12.16 30.18
CA THR A 131 12.89 -13.16 31.22
C THR A 131 12.39 -12.42 32.45
N ALA A 132 11.16 -12.72 32.88
CA ALA A 132 10.58 -12.05 34.05
C ALA A 132 11.19 -12.61 35.34
N THR A 133 11.73 -11.75 36.20
CA THR A 133 12.06 -12.10 37.60
C THR A 133 10.84 -12.06 38.51
N THR A 134 9.76 -11.42 38.07
CA THR A 134 8.51 -11.26 38.83
C THR A 134 7.33 -11.92 38.14
N THR A 135 6.42 -12.48 38.94
CA THR A 135 5.21 -13.18 38.48
C THR A 135 3.99 -12.27 38.31
N ARG A 136 4.11 -10.97 38.62
CA ARG A 136 3.01 -10.00 38.58
C ARG A 136 3.26 -8.89 37.55
N GLN A 137 2.19 -8.43 36.92
CA GLN A 137 2.20 -7.24 36.08
C GLN A 137 2.53 -6.01 36.94
N LYS A 138 3.26 -5.06 36.38
CA LYS A 138 3.66 -3.81 37.06
C LYS A 138 3.39 -2.63 36.13
N ILE A 139 2.94 -1.53 36.71
CA ILE A 139 2.77 -0.26 36.01
C ILE A 139 3.61 0.79 36.75
N ALA A 140 4.40 1.56 36.01
CA ALA A 140 5.16 2.68 36.54
C ALA A 140 4.79 3.95 35.78
N PHE A 141 4.71 5.08 36.50
CA PHE A 141 4.32 6.38 35.96
C PHE A 141 5.44 7.41 36.16
N PRO A 142 6.56 7.33 35.44
CA PRO A 142 7.48 8.46 35.35
C PRO A 142 6.76 9.70 34.78
N GLU A 143 7.21 10.91 35.13
CA GLU A 143 6.52 12.20 34.88
C GLU A 143 5.94 12.36 33.46
N ASN A 144 6.56 11.76 32.44
CA ASN A 144 6.17 11.93 31.04
C ASN A 144 5.70 10.67 30.32
N CYS A 145 5.74 9.50 30.97
CA CYS A 145 5.42 8.23 30.33
C CYS A 145 4.72 7.28 31.32
N THR A 146 3.95 6.34 30.78
CA THR A 146 3.47 5.16 31.48
C THR A 146 4.24 3.94 30.98
N ILE A 147 4.82 3.16 31.88
CA ILE A 147 5.50 1.91 31.57
C ILE A 147 4.67 0.75 32.11
N ILE A 148 4.30 -0.18 31.24
CA ILE A 148 3.49 -1.36 31.57
C ILE A 148 4.31 -2.62 31.34
N SER A 149 4.38 -3.47 32.35
CA SER A 149 4.97 -4.81 32.30
C SER A 149 3.87 -5.85 32.19
N TYR A 150 3.72 -6.44 31.01
CA TYR A 150 2.73 -7.46 30.69
C TYR A 150 3.38 -8.86 30.61
N LEU A 151 2.81 -9.83 31.33
CA LEU A 151 3.30 -11.21 31.37
C LEU A 151 2.37 -12.13 30.56
N PRO A 152 2.59 -12.31 29.24
CA PRO A 152 1.73 -13.17 28.42
C PRO A 152 1.85 -14.65 28.80
N LYS A 153 3.02 -15.08 29.28
CA LYS A 153 3.33 -16.48 29.67
C LYS A 153 4.29 -16.48 30.85
N LYS A 154 4.35 -17.60 31.58
CA LYS A 154 5.35 -17.80 32.65
C LYS A 154 6.76 -17.51 32.10
N ASN A 155 7.53 -16.71 32.83
CA ASN A 155 8.90 -16.29 32.49
C ASN A 155 9.05 -15.50 31.18
N LYS A 156 7.95 -14.97 30.60
CA LYS A 156 7.99 -14.06 29.46
C LYS A 156 7.36 -12.74 29.86
N ASN A 157 8.16 -11.67 29.82
CA ASN A 157 7.69 -10.31 30.02
C ASN A 157 7.68 -9.55 28.71
N VAL A 158 6.73 -8.62 28.58
CA VAL A 158 6.63 -7.61 27.54
C VAL A 158 6.53 -6.27 28.24
N LEU A 159 7.55 -5.44 28.10
CA LEU A 159 7.50 -4.06 28.60
C LEU A 159 7.01 -3.16 27.48
N VAL A 160 6.06 -2.28 27.78
CA VAL A 160 5.51 -1.25 26.91
C VAL A 160 5.69 0.12 27.56
N LEU A 161 6.12 1.13 26.82
CA LEU A 161 6.29 2.51 27.30
C LEU A 161 5.43 3.42 26.44
N ARG A 162 4.43 4.11 26.99
CA ARG A 162 3.51 5.05 26.29
C ARG A 162 3.58 6.45 26.89
N THR A 163 3.42 7.49 26.07
CA THR A 163 3.48 8.91 26.51
C THR A 163 2.11 9.56 26.72
N MET A 164 1.01 8.93 26.29
CA MET A 164 -0.34 9.43 26.58
C MET A 164 -0.72 9.23 28.05
N HIS A 165 -1.26 10.29 28.64
CA HIS A 165 -1.92 10.23 29.95
C HIS A 165 -3.43 10.10 29.70
N ASN A 166 -3.96 8.87 29.67
CA ASN A 166 -5.33 8.63 30.10
C ASN A 166 -5.68 7.15 30.28
N VAL A 167 -6.24 6.91 31.47
CA VAL A 167 -7.10 5.84 32.01
C VAL A 167 -6.62 4.39 31.91
N ASN A 168 -6.35 3.88 33.10
CA ASN A 168 -6.16 2.48 33.45
C ASN A 168 -7.43 1.66 33.22
N GLN A 169 -7.71 1.21 32.00
CA GLN A 169 -8.45 -0.04 31.83
C GLN A 169 -7.44 -1.20 31.86
N VAL A 170 -7.12 -1.62 33.08
CA VAL A 170 -6.66 -2.99 33.29
C VAL A 170 -7.90 -3.84 33.05
N CYS A 171 -7.94 -4.58 31.96
CA CYS A 171 -9.03 -5.51 31.73
C CYS A 171 -9.12 -6.47 32.94
N ASP A 172 -10.23 -6.44 33.68
CA ASP A 172 -10.47 -7.18 34.93
C ASP A 172 -10.64 -8.71 34.73
N GLY A 173 -10.12 -9.27 33.64
CA GLY A 173 -10.21 -10.70 33.33
C GLY A 173 -8.86 -11.40 33.43
N LYS A 174 -8.75 -12.47 34.23
CA LYS A 174 -7.62 -13.43 34.14
C LYS A 174 -7.41 -13.83 32.66
N GLY A 175 -6.31 -13.37 32.06
CA GLY A 175 -5.94 -13.69 30.67
C GLY A 175 -6.26 -12.64 29.60
N SER A 176 -6.87 -11.51 29.95
CA SER A 176 -7.15 -10.43 29.00
C SER A 176 -5.92 -9.56 28.72
N LYS A 177 -5.70 -9.21 27.44
CA LYS A 177 -4.57 -8.36 27.01
C LYS A 177 -4.87 -6.90 27.39
N PRO A 178 -3.94 -6.17 28.03
CA PRO A 178 -4.12 -4.75 28.30
C PRO A 178 -4.38 -3.94 27.04
N ASP A 179 -5.17 -2.87 27.13
CA ASP A 179 -5.53 -2.02 25.99
C ASP A 179 -4.31 -1.48 25.24
N ILE A 180 -3.23 -1.16 25.95
CA ILE A 180 -1.97 -0.73 25.33
C ILE A 180 -1.36 -1.82 24.43
N ILE A 181 -1.49 -3.09 24.80
CA ILE A 181 -1.00 -4.22 23.98
C ILE A 181 -1.90 -4.40 22.77
N LEU A 182 -3.22 -4.20 22.95
CA LEU A 182 -4.18 -4.27 21.84
C LEU A 182 -3.95 -3.14 20.84
N HIS A 183 -3.72 -1.93 21.32
CA HIS A 183 -3.41 -0.76 20.49
C HIS A 183 -2.14 -1.02 19.67
N TYR A 184 -1.04 -1.40 20.32
CA TYR A 184 0.21 -1.77 19.65
C TYR A 184 0.04 -2.81 18.55
N SER A 185 -0.64 -3.91 18.86
CA SER A 185 -0.88 -4.96 17.87
C SER A 185 -1.72 -4.49 16.68
N ASN A 186 -2.58 -3.49 16.86
CA ASN A 186 -3.39 -2.92 15.78
C ASN A 186 -2.63 -1.91 14.92
N THR A 187 -1.56 -1.29 15.43
CA THR A 187 -0.84 -0.20 14.76
C THR A 187 0.53 -0.61 14.21
N GLU A 188 1.19 -1.64 14.76
CA GLU A 188 2.55 -2.06 14.38
C GLU A 188 2.65 -2.51 12.91
N GLY A 189 1.61 -3.16 12.39
CA GLY A 189 1.64 -3.87 11.10
C GLY A 189 1.62 -3.00 9.84
N GLY A 190 1.61 -1.66 9.94
CA GLY A 190 1.46 -0.77 8.79
C GLY A 190 2.58 -0.92 7.73
N VAL A 191 3.85 -1.04 8.15
CA VAL A 191 4.99 -1.23 7.23
C VAL A 191 5.02 -2.64 6.64
N ASP A 192 4.78 -3.67 7.45
CA ASP A 192 4.71 -5.05 6.94
C ASP A 192 3.55 -5.26 5.95
N ASN A 193 2.43 -4.57 6.17
CA ASN A 193 1.32 -4.53 5.21
C ASN A 193 1.75 -3.81 3.92
N LEU A 194 2.43 -2.67 3.98
CA LEU A 194 3.01 -2.03 2.78
C LEU A 194 3.94 -2.99 2.02
N ASP A 195 4.80 -3.73 2.72
CA ASP A 195 5.69 -4.74 2.14
C ASP A 195 4.91 -5.81 1.39
N LYS A 196 3.87 -6.37 2.02
CA LYS A 196 2.98 -7.33 1.37
C LYS A 196 2.25 -6.74 0.16
N MET A 197 1.73 -5.52 0.29
CA MET A 197 0.88 -4.92 -0.75
C MET A 197 1.70 -4.52 -1.98
N ALA A 198 2.87 -3.90 -1.78
CA ALA A 198 3.77 -3.49 -2.84
C ALA A 198 4.43 -4.68 -3.55
N SER A 199 4.81 -5.73 -2.79
CA SER A 199 5.46 -6.92 -3.39
C SER A 199 4.53 -7.72 -4.30
N THR A 200 3.21 -7.71 -4.06
CA THR A 200 2.26 -8.49 -4.87
C THR A 200 2.19 -8.02 -6.34
N TYR A 201 2.36 -6.73 -6.60
CA TYR A 201 2.35 -6.15 -7.95
C TYR A 201 3.66 -5.40 -8.23
N SER A 202 4.77 -5.98 -7.80
CA SER A 202 6.08 -5.36 -7.98
C SER A 202 6.50 -5.36 -9.45
N CYS A 203 7.10 -4.26 -9.89
CA CYS A 203 7.75 -4.13 -11.20
C CYS A 203 9.22 -4.56 -11.19
N GLN A 204 9.71 -5.15 -10.09
CA GLN A 204 11.12 -5.49 -9.91
C GLN A 204 11.61 -6.50 -10.97
N GLY A 205 12.50 -6.02 -11.85
CA GLY A 205 13.26 -6.88 -12.76
C GLY A 205 14.57 -7.39 -12.15
N MET A 206 15.10 -8.49 -12.71
CA MET A 206 16.46 -8.93 -12.39
C MET A 206 17.48 -7.86 -12.81
N THR A 207 18.32 -7.43 -11.88
CA THR A 207 19.35 -6.42 -12.14
C THR A 207 20.55 -6.60 -11.22
N VAL A 208 21.73 -6.24 -11.71
CA VAL A 208 22.96 -6.14 -10.90
C VAL A 208 23.23 -4.70 -10.43
N ARG A 209 22.43 -3.72 -10.90
CA ARG A 209 22.62 -2.29 -10.64
C ARG A 209 21.70 -1.82 -9.52
N TRP A 210 22.27 -1.55 -8.35
CA TRP A 210 21.52 -1.09 -7.18
C TRP A 210 20.69 0.19 -7.38
N PRO A 211 21.05 1.17 -8.23
CA PRO A 211 20.20 2.35 -8.43
C PRO A 211 18.84 2.00 -9.05
N LEU A 212 18.81 1.00 -9.94
CA LEU A 212 17.55 0.52 -10.52
C LEU A 212 16.65 -0.15 -9.49
N VAL A 213 17.24 -0.80 -8.49
CA VAL A 213 16.48 -1.43 -7.40
C VAL A 213 15.74 -0.37 -6.59
N ILE A 214 16.39 0.75 -6.30
CA ILE A 214 15.75 1.89 -5.64
C ILE A 214 14.64 2.45 -6.51
N PHE A 215 14.88 2.60 -7.82
CA PHE A 215 13.86 3.07 -8.76
C PHE A 215 12.63 2.16 -8.81
N TYR A 216 12.80 0.85 -8.85
CA TYR A 216 11.68 -0.10 -8.77
C TYR A 216 10.92 0.01 -7.44
N ASN A 217 11.63 0.14 -6.31
CA ASN A 217 10.99 0.35 -5.02
C ASN A 217 10.17 1.65 -4.99
N ILE A 218 10.66 2.73 -5.60
CA ILE A 218 9.91 3.99 -5.73
C ILE A 218 8.62 3.74 -6.52
N ILE A 219 8.68 3.11 -7.69
CA ILE A 219 7.48 2.81 -8.49
C ILE A 219 6.48 1.97 -7.70
N ASP A 220 6.93 0.89 -7.06
CA ASP A 220 6.05 -0.02 -6.32
C ASP A 220 5.33 0.69 -5.16
N VAL A 221 6.05 1.52 -4.40
CA VAL A 221 5.48 2.27 -3.28
C VAL A 221 4.55 3.39 -3.77
N TYR A 222 4.95 4.13 -4.81
CA TYR A 222 4.11 5.20 -5.37
C TYR A 222 2.83 4.67 -6.00
N ALA A 223 2.88 3.53 -6.70
CA ALA A 223 1.70 2.89 -7.25
C ALA A 223 0.71 2.50 -6.14
N TYR A 224 1.21 2.02 -5.00
CA TYR A 224 0.38 1.72 -3.84
C TYR A 224 -0.17 2.97 -3.16
N ASN A 225 0.65 4.00 -2.95
CA ASN A 225 0.20 5.28 -2.40
C ASN A 225 -0.88 5.94 -3.27
N ALA A 226 -0.70 5.91 -4.60
CA ALA A 226 -1.69 6.41 -5.55
C ALA A 226 -3.01 5.61 -5.46
N TYR A 227 -2.94 4.29 -5.27
CA TYR A 227 -4.11 3.45 -5.03
C TYR A 227 -4.86 3.87 -3.76
N VAL A 228 -4.15 4.07 -2.64
CA VAL A 228 -4.75 4.52 -1.38
C VAL A 228 -5.49 5.85 -1.60
N LEU A 229 -4.80 6.87 -2.13
CA LEU A 229 -5.38 8.18 -2.43
C LEU A 229 -6.61 8.08 -3.34
N TRP A 230 -6.53 7.24 -4.38
CA TRP A 230 -7.63 7.05 -5.32
C TRP A 230 -8.86 6.47 -4.63
N THR A 231 -8.70 5.43 -3.83
CA THR A 231 -9.80 4.77 -3.13
C THR A 231 -10.41 5.60 -2.01
N GLU A 232 -9.62 6.47 -1.38
CA GLU A 232 -10.14 7.43 -0.41
C GLU A 232 -10.94 8.55 -1.09
N LYS A 233 -10.45 9.08 -2.21
CA LYS A 233 -11.14 10.11 -2.98
C LYS A 233 -12.38 9.59 -3.72
N HIS A 234 -12.38 8.32 -4.11
CA HIS A 234 -13.46 7.68 -4.88
C HIS A 234 -13.95 6.40 -4.19
N PRO A 235 -14.66 6.50 -3.05
CA PRO A 235 -15.12 5.33 -2.29
C PRO A 235 -16.09 4.43 -3.08
N ALA A 236 -16.83 5.01 -4.03
CA ALA A 236 -17.74 4.31 -4.93
C ALA A 236 -17.03 3.54 -6.06
N TRP A 237 -15.73 3.78 -6.30
CA TRP A 237 -14.99 3.15 -7.38
C TRP A 237 -14.83 1.65 -7.13
N ASN A 238 -15.32 0.83 -8.08
CA ASN A 238 -15.25 -0.62 -8.04
C ASN A 238 -15.77 -1.25 -6.72
N VAL A 239 -16.80 -0.67 -6.10
CA VAL A 239 -17.47 -1.26 -4.92
C VAL A 239 -17.91 -2.69 -5.20
N GLY A 240 -17.74 -3.58 -4.21
CA GLY A 240 -18.05 -5.01 -4.34
C GLY A 240 -17.03 -5.86 -5.11
N ARG A 241 -16.03 -5.25 -5.78
CA ARG A 241 -14.94 -6.01 -6.43
C ARG A 241 -13.89 -6.42 -5.40
N LEU A 242 -13.47 -7.69 -5.44
CA LEU A 242 -12.44 -8.23 -4.54
C LEU A 242 -11.01 -7.85 -4.97
N HIS A 243 -10.76 -7.61 -6.26
CA HIS A 243 -9.42 -7.40 -6.83
C HIS A 243 -9.16 -5.94 -7.25
N LYS A 244 -9.65 -4.97 -6.48
CA LYS A 244 -9.58 -3.52 -6.80
C LYS A 244 -8.16 -3.03 -7.10
N ARG A 245 -7.16 -3.50 -6.36
CA ARG A 245 -5.77 -3.07 -6.55
C ARG A 245 -5.21 -3.54 -7.89
N GLY A 246 -5.56 -4.74 -8.34
CA GLY A 246 -5.18 -5.24 -9.66
C GLY A 246 -5.77 -4.38 -10.78
N LEU A 247 -7.06 -4.05 -10.67
CA LEU A 247 -7.74 -3.12 -11.59
C LEU A 247 -7.06 -1.76 -11.61
N PHE A 248 -6.72 -1.22 -10.44
CA PHE A 248 -6.05 0.07 -10.33
C PHE A 248 -4.69 0.07 -11.04
N VAL A 249 -3.86 -0.95 -10.82
CA VAL A 249 -2.54 -1.05 -11.46
C VAL A 249 -2.67 -1.21 -12.97
N GLU A 250 -3.68 -1.95 -13.44
CA GLU A 250 -3.97 -2.07 -14.87
C GLU A 250 -4.39 -0.73 -15.49
N GLU A 251 -5.33 -0.02 -14.85
CA GLU A 251 -5.79 1.30 -15.28
C GLU A 251 -4.66 2.33 -15.26
N LEU A 252 -3.85 2.34 -14.20
CA LEU A 252 -2.67 3.19 -14.07
C LEU A 252 -1.66 2.92 -15.19
N GLY A 253 -1.34 1.64 -15.45
CA GLY A 253 -0.42 1.25 -16.51
C GLY A 253 -0.91 1.70 -17.89
N LYS A 254 -2.20 1.54 -18.19
CA LYS A 254 -2.81 2.03 -19.42
C LYS A 254 -2.71 3.56 -19.52
N ALA A 255 -3.10 4.28 -18.47
CA ALA A 255 -3.09 5.74 -18.44
C ALA A 255 -1.69 6.33 -18.66
N LEU A 256 -0.64 5.69 -18.12
CA LEU A 256 0.75 6.12 -18.31
C LEU A 256 1.29 5.87 -19.72
N VAL A 257 0.89 4.76 -20.35
CA VAL A 257 1.43 4.34 -21.65
C VAL A 257 0.65 4.90 -22.83
N GLN A 258 -0.65 5.15 -22.68
CA GLN A 258 -1.53 5.65 -23.74
C GLN A 258 -1.03 6.93 -24.43
N PRO A 259 -0.63 8.00 -23.71
CA PRO A 259 -0.13 9.22 -24.37
C PRO A 259 1.10 8.97 -25.23
N GLU A 260 2.01 8.09 -24.78
CA GLU A 260 3.23 7.73 -25.51
C GLU A 260 2.93 6.84 -26.72
N MET A 261 1.92 5.96 -26.62
CA MET A 261 1.41 5.20 -27.79
C MET A 261 0.80 6.11 -28.85
N MET A 262 0.09 7.16 -28.43
CA MET A 262 -0.50 8.14 -29.34
C MET A 262 0.57 9.00 -30.02
N ARG A 263 1.59 9.44 -29.27
CA ARG A 263 2.71 10.26 -29.78
C ARG A 263 3.65 9.53 -30.74
N ARG A 264 3.68 8.19 -30.72
CA ARG A 264 4.56 7.40 -31.58
C ARG A 264 4.34 7.72 -33.06
N LYS A 265 5.35 8.19 -33.79
CA LYS A 265 5.23 8.37 -35.25
C LYS A 265 5.21 7.03 -35.99
N THR A 266 6.08 6.12 -35.60
CA THR A 266 6.26 4.81 -36.24
C THR A 266 5.51 3.72 -35.50
N LEU A 267 4.84 2.84 -36.25
CA LEU A 267 4.18 1.67 -35.68
C LEU A 267 5.19 0.63 -35.16
N PRO A 268 4.86 -0.09 -34.09
CA PRO A 268 5.67 -1.21 -33.61
C PRO A 268 5.85 -2.29 -34.67
N ARG A 269 6.98 -3.02 -34.60
CA ARG A 269 7.29 -4.11 -35.54
C ARG A 269 6.41 -5.35 -35.33
N THR A 270 5.99 -5.63 -34.09
CA THR A 270 5.19 -6.82 -33.78
C THR A 270 3.71 -6.58 -34.08
N ALA A 271 3.05 -7.55 -34.70
CA ALA A 271 1.64 -7.45 -35.10
C ALA A 271 0.72 -7.09 -33.92
N ALA A 272 0.95 -7.71 -32.74
CA ALA A 272 0.16 -7.44 -31.54
C ALA A 272 0.28 -5.98 -31.06
N ALA A 273 1.51 -5.44 -31.00
CA ALA A 273 1.72 -4.07 -30.56
C ALA A 273 1.26 -3.05 -31.60
N LYS A 274 1.41 -3.35 -32.90
CA LYS A 274 0.85 -2.56 -33.99
C LYS A 274 -0.67 -2.47 -33.87
N SER A 275 -1.35 -3.61 -33.73
CA SER A 275 -2.80 -3.67 -33.54
C SER A 275 -3.26 -2.89 -32.31
N ALA A 276 -2.52 -2.96 -31.19
CA ALA A 276 -2.85 -2.19 -29.99
C ALA A 276 -2.77 -0.68 -30.21
N VAL A 277 -1.73 -0.18 -30.90
CA VAL A 277 -1.59 1.26 -31.22
C VAL A 277 -2.68 1.71 -32.19
N GLU A 278 -2.97 0.91 -33.22
CA GLU A 278 -4.01 1.24 -34.21
C GLU A 278 -5.40 1.29 -33.59
N ARG A 279 -5.74 0.35 -32.70
CA ARG A 279 -7.03 0.39 -31.97
C ARG A 279 -7.16 1.67 -31.16
N LEU A 280 -6.14 2.02 -30.36
CA LEU A 280 -6.17 3.23 -29.54
C LEU A 280 -6.35 4.51 -30.37
N ARG A 281 -5.76 4.59 -31.56
CA ARG A 281 -5.94 5.75 -32.45
C ARG A 281 -7.34 5.85 -33.01
N LYS A 282 -7.90 4.71 -33.46
CA LYS A 282 -9.28 4.65 -33.96
C LYS A 282 -10.28 5.03 -32.87
N ASP A 283 -10.07 4.56 -31.64
CA ASP A 283 -10.91 4.90 -30.49
C ASP A 283 -10.86 6.40 -30.15
N ALA A 284 -9.73 7.07 -30.43
CA ALA A 284 -9.57 8.51 -30.22
C ALA A 284 -10.15 9.38 -31.36
N GLU A 285 -10.29 8.82 -32.57
CA GLU A 285 -10.85 9.50 -33.75
C GLU A 285 -12.38 9.46 -33.80
N GLN A 286 -13.03 8.59 -33.03
CA GLN A 286 -14.49 8.64 -32.86
C GLN A 286 -14.87 9.71 -31.82
N PRO A 287 -15.58 10.79 -32.20
CA PRO A 287 -16.10 11.74 -31.22
C PRO A 287 -17.03 11.00 -30.25
N SER A 288 -16.84 11.25 -28.96
CA SER A 288 -17.75 10.85 -27.89
C SER A 288 -19.15 11.42 -28.11
N THR A 289 -19.90 10.75 -28.97
CA THR A 289 -21.35 10.90 -29.10
C THR A 289 -22.00 9.96 -28.08
N SER A 290 -21.70 10.20 -26.82
CA SER A 290 -22.41 9.63 -25.69
C SER A 290 -22.49 10.73 -24.65
N GLY A 291 -23.42 11.66 -24.89
CA GLY A 291 -24.01 12.41 -23.80
C GLY A 291 -24.47 11.43 -22.72
N ILE A 292 -24.25 11.84 -21.48
CA ILE A 292 -24.93 11.38 -20.26
C ILE A 292 -25.80 10.14 -20.50
N THR A 293 -25.22 8.96 -20.31
CA THR A 293 -26.01 7.81 -19.88
C THR A 293 -25.44 7.39 -18.56
N ASP A 294 -26.27 7.57 -17.53
CA ASP A 294 -26.11 6.98 -16.21
C ASP A 294 -25.46 5.61 -16.30
N THR A 295 -24.39 5.43 -15.54
CA THR A 295 -23.84 4.12 -15.24
C THR A 295 -24.84 3.34 -14.38
N ASP A 296 -25.90 2.83 -15.00
CA ASP A 296 -26.84 1.91 -14.41
C ASP A 296 -26.15 0.54 -14.36
N THR A 297 -25.52 0.25 -13.22
CA THR A 297 -25.04 -1.08 -12.84
C THR A 297 -26.25 -1.90 -12.39
N GLY A 298 -27.24 -2.05 -13.28
CA GLY A 298 -28.42 -2.88 -13.11
C GLY A 298 -28.36 -4.03 -14.10
N GLY A 299 -28.63 -5.26 -13.64
CA GLY A 299 -28.58 -6.47 -14.47
C GLY A 299 -29.26 -6.26 -15.82
N LYS A 300 -28.62 -6.72 -16.91
CA LYS A 300 -29.04 -6.53 -18.31
C LYS A 300 -30.58 -6.53 -18.42
N LYS A 301 -31.19 -5.35 -18.58
CA LYS A 301 -32.65 -5.19 -18.67
C LYS A 301 -33.15 -6.08 -19.82
N ARG A 302 -33.91 -7.13 -19.48
CA ARG A 302 -34.53 -8.04 -20.45
C ARG A 302 -35.83 -7.42 -20.92
N THR A 303 -36.00 -7.31 -22.24
CA THR A 303 -37.19 -6.75 -22.89
C THR A 303 -37.97 -7.87 -23.56
N ARG A 304 -39.27 -7.64 -23.83
CA ARG A 304 -40.14 -8.63 -24.50
C ARG A 304 -39.63 -8.90 -25.92
N CYS A 305 -39.60 -10.17 -26.30
CA CYS A 305 -39.35 -10.59 -27.67
C CYS A 305 -40.36 -9.95 -28.62
N GLN A 306 -39.87 -9.30 -29.67
CA GLN A 306 -40.72 -8.56 -30.62
C GLN A 306 -41.42 -9.46 -31.64
N PHE A 307 -41.13 -10.76 -31.62
CA PHE A 307 -41.75 -11.77 -32.48
C PHE A 307 -42.78 -12.64 -31.74
N CYS A 308 -42.87 -12.50 -30.41
CA CYS A 308 -43.87 -13.19 -29.62
C CYS A 308 -45.21 -12.45 -29.67
N VAL A 309 -46.23 -13.08 -30.26
CA VAL A 309 -47.58 -12.51 -30.39
C VAL A 309 -48.31 -12.52 -29.05
N SER A 310 -48.39 -13.67 -28.37
CA SER A 310 -49.11 -13.83 -27.09
C SER A 310 -48.18 -14.01 -25.88
N SER A 311 -47.03 -14.65 -26.05
CA SER A 311 -46.12 -14.96 -24.94
C SER A 311 -45.27 -13.77 -24.49
N ASP A 312 -45.09 -13.60 -23.17
CA ASP A 312 -44.24 -12.54 -22.60
C ASP A 312 -42.78 -13.00 -22.42
N ASN A 313 -42.21 -13.60 -23.47
CA ASN A 313 -40.84 -14.10 -23.42
C ASN A 313 -39.83 -12.94 -23.39
N LYS A 314 -39.22 -12.71 -22.22
CA LYS A 314 -38.20 -11.66 -22.05
C LYS A 314 -36.82 -12.15 -22.48
N THR A 315 -36.08 -11.35 -23.23
CA THR A 315 -34.75 -11.69 -23.76
C THR A 315 -33.79 -10.52 -23.63
N GLY A 316 -32.49 -10.83 -23.51
CA GLY A 316 -31.40 -9.85 -23.61
C GLY A 316 -30.67 -9.92 -24.95
N VAL A 317 -31.10 -10.80 -25.85
CA VAL A 317 -30.45 -11.07 -27.14
C VAL A 317 -31.10 -10.22 -28.24
N ARG A 318 -30.26 -9.59 -29.07
CA ARG A 318 -30.68 -8.80 -30.23
C ARG A 318 -30.18 -9.41 -31.53
N CYS A 319 -31.01 -9.38 -32.56
CA CYS A 319 -30.58 -9.76 -33.90
C CYS A 319 -29.50 -8.81 -34.40
N LYS A 320 -28.39 -9.34 -34.93
CA LYS A 320 -27.28 -8.54 -35.45
C LYS A 320 -27.70 -7.65 -36.62
N LYS A 321 -28.62 -8.12 -37.46
CA LYS A 321 -29.10 -7.43 -38.67
C LYS A 321 -30.15 -6.36 -38.38
N CYS A 322 -31.23 -6.71 -37.67
CA CYS A 322 -32.36 -5.80 -37.46
C CYS A 322 -32.43 -5.17 -36.06
N GLN A 323 -31.51 -5.52 -35.15
CA GLN A 323 -31.41 -4.99 -33.78
C GLN A 323 -32.67 -5.18 -32.91
N LYS A 324 -33.61 -6.01 -33.35
CA LYS A 324 -34.81 -6.41 -32.59
C LYS A 324 -34.46 -7.41 -31.49
N TYR A 325 -35.18 -7.37 -30.37
CA TYR A 325 -35.05 -8.34 -29.27
C TYR A 325 -35.77 -9.65 -29.61
N ILE A 326 -35.05 -10.78 -29.51
CA ILE A 326 -35.54 -12.09 -29.96
C ILE A 326 -35.31 -13.16 -28.87
N CYS A 327 -36.35 -13.95 -28.57
CA CYS A 327 -36.26 -15.09 -27.65
C CYS A 327 -35.71 -16.35 -28.33
N LYS A 328 -35.39 -17.37 -27.55
CA LYS A 328 -34.82 -18.62 -28.05
C LYS A 328 -35.70 -19.31 -29.11
N ASP A 329 -37.02 -19.26 -28.94
CA ASP A 329 -37.98 -19.88 -29.86
C ASP A 329 -38.00 -19.22 -31.24
N HIS A 330 -37.54 -17.96 -31.34
CA HIS A 330 -37.46 -17.20 -32.57
C HIS A 330 -36.01 -17.04 -33.07
N THR A 331 -35.08 -17.85 -32.55
CA THR A 331 -33.68 -17.86 -32.99
C THR A 331 -33.27 -19.25 -33.43
N GLN A 332 -32.47 -19.31 -34.49
CA GLN A 332 -31.78 -20.53 -34.92
C GLN A 332 -30.27 -20.31 -34.77
N SER A 333 -29.58 -21.33 -34.27
CA SER A 333 -28.14 -21.27 -34.01
C SER A 333 -27.38 -21.83 -35.20
N TYR A 334 -26.43 -21.06 -35.72
CA TYR A 334 -25.50 -21.47 -36.75
C TYR A 334 -24.05 -21.30 -36.25
N CYS A 335 -23.12 -22.09 -36.76
CA CYS A 335 -21.70 -21.78 -36.59
C CYS A 335 -21.32 -20.58 -37.47
N ASN A 336 -20.20 -19.93 -37.18
CA ASN A 336 -19.80 -18.72 -37.91
C ASN A 336 -19.63 -18.96 -39.42
N SER A 337 -19.23 -20.16 -39.84
CA SER A 337 -19.07 -20.51 -41.25
C SER A 337 -20.42 -20.66 -41.97
N CYS A 338 -21.41 -21.32 -41.35
CA CYS A 338 -22.75 -21.44 -41.95
C CYS A 338 -23.54 -20.13 -41.89
N ALA A 339 -23.20 -19.21 -40.99
CA ALA A 339 -23.86 -17.91 -40.88
C ALA A 339 -23.45 -16.92 -41.99
N GLU A 340 -22.35 -17.18 -42.71
CA GLU A 340 -21.90 -16.37 -43.86
C GLU A 340 -22.62 -16.74 -45.16
N GLU A 341 -23.33 -17.88 -45.18
CA GLU A 341 -24.05 -18.39 -46.35
C GLU A 341 -25.57 -18.07 -46.33
N ILE A 342 -26.06 -17.35 -45.31
CA ILE A 342 -27.47 -16.97 -45.07
C ILE A 342 -27.62 -15.45 -45.11
#